data_AF-A0A6I1NLD0-F1
#
_entry.id   AF-A0A6I1NLD0-F1
#
_cell.length_a   1.000
_cell.length_b   1.000
_cell.length_c   1.000
_cell.angle_alpha   90.00
_cell.angle_beta   90.00
_cell.angle_gamma   90.00
#
_symmetry.space_group_name_H-M   'P 1'
#
loop_
_entity.id
_entity.type
_entity.pdbx_description
1 polymer ?
#
loop_
_entity_poly.entity_id
_entity_poly.type
_entity_poly.pdbx_seq_one_letter_code
_entity_poly.pdbx_strand_id
1 'polypeptide(L)'
;MGAGARIVELERPRQVQPGRVDKKLPVASIVFSQRQLDRKFKHAVDFGVVTTKKNAQTLRAYELGIMKHMSAPETVRKGTYGFVKGSKVYFNPTTNNIVVVSEAGEFVTGFNLKAQTPQLINYIENGVLR
;
A
#
# COMPACT_ATOMS: atom_id res chain seq x y z
N MET A 1 -53.41 -40.37 0.38
CA MET A 1 -52.01 -40.86 0.50
C MET A 1 -51.18 -40.24 -0.62
N GLY A 2 -50.07 -39.57 -0.30
CA GLY A 2 -49.02 -39.06 -1.21
C GLY A 2 -49.41 -37.78 -1.98
N ALA A 3 -49.08 -36.56 -1.53
CA ALA A 3 -47.77 -35.93 -1.34
C ALA A 3 -46.95 -35.78 -2.64
N GLY A 4 -46.64 -34.54 -3.03
CA GLY A 4 -45.68 -34.26 -4.10
C GLY A 4 -45.71 -32.84 -4.65
N ALA A 5 -45.68 -31.80 -3.80
CA ALA A 5 -45.42 -30.44 -4.27
C ALA A 5 -44.00 -30.37 -4.86
N ARG A 6 -43.89 -30.17 -6.18
CA ARG A 6 -42.62 -29.85 -6.84
C ARG A 6 -42.31 -28.38 -6.61
N ILE A 7 -41.50 -28.11 -5.59
CA ILE A 7 -40.88 -26.80 -5.37
C ILE A 7 -39.80 -26.68 -6.43
N VAL A 8 -39.94 -25.67 -7.30
CA VAL A 8 -38.91 -25.31 -8.27
C VAL A 8 -37.75 -24.72 -7.48
N GLU A 9 -36.65 -25.47 -7.38
CA GLU A 9 -35.43 -25.04 -6.72
C GLU A 9 -34.87 -23.84 -7.47
N LEU A 10 -35.03 -22.65 -6.87
CA LEU A 10 -34.35 -21.43 -7.32
C LEU A 10 -32.87 -21.74 -7.44
N GLU A 11 -32.35 -21.64 -8.66
CA GLU A 11 -30.91 -21.69 -8.92
C GLU A 11 -30.23 -20.65 -8.02
N ARG A 12 -29.53 -21.14 -7.00
CA ARG A 12 -28.69 -20.31 -6.15
C ARG A 12 -27.63 -19.69 -7.06
N PRO A 13 -27.48 -18.36 -7.13
CA PRO A 13 -26.45 -17.77 -7.96
C PRO A 13 -25.09 -18.33 -7.54
N ARG A 14 -24.33 -18.85 -8.51
CA ARG A 14 -22.95 -19.29 -8.33
C ARG A 14 -22.21 -18.22 -7.53
N GLN A 15 -21.79 -18.55 -6.31
CA GLN A 15 -20.82 -17.73 -5.60
C GLN A 15 -19.57 -17.67 -6.47
N VAL A 16 -19.35 -16.52 -7.11
CA VAL A 16 -18.06 -16.16 -7.67
C VAL A 16 -17.08 -16.20 -6.50
N GLN A 17 -16.23 -17.22 -6.47
CA GLN A 17 -15.09 -17.24 -5.55
C GLN A 17 -14.31 -15.95 -5.83
N PRO A 18 -14.09 -15.06 -4.84
CA PRO A 18 -13.33 -13.85 -5.08
C PRO A 18 -11.94 -14.29 -5.56
N GLY A 19 -11.66 -13.99 -6.83
CA GLY A 19 -10.33 -14.16 -7.42
C GLY A 19 -9.32 -13.55 -6.46
N ARG A 20 -8.19 -14.24 -6.27
CA ARG A 20 -7.11 -13.94 -5.31
C ARG A 20 -6.74 -12.45 -5.37
N VAL A 21 -7.48 -11.60 -4.63
CA VAL A 21 -7.19 -10.19 -4.50
C VAL A 21 -5.81 -10.17 -3.86
N ASP A 22 -4.85 -9.55 -4.52
CA ASP A 22 -3.50 -9.36 -4.01
C ASP A 22 -3.57 -8.71 -2.62
N LYS A 23 -3.65 -9.55 -1.59
CA LYS A 23 -4.06 -9.13 -0.25
C LYS A 23 -3.04 -8.10 0.23
N LYS A 24 -3.51 -6.86 0.38
CA LYS A 24 -2.71 -5.76 0.90
C LYS A 24 -2.23 -6.13 2.30
N LEU A 25 -0.95 -5.88 2.58
CA LEU A 25 -0.37 -6.18 3.89
C LEU A 25 -1.11 -5.40 4.99
N PRO A 26 -1.43 -6.04 6.13
CA PRO A 26 -1.97 -5.33 7.28
C PRO A 26 -0.98 -4.29 7.76
N VAL A 27 -1.46 -3.09 8.12
CA VAL A 27 -0.59 -2.01 8.59
C VAL A 27 0.17 -2.42 9.86
N ALA A 28 -0.46 -3.22 10.72
CA ALA A 28 0.15 -3.77 11.93
C ALA A 28 1.32 -4.73 11.66
N SER A 29 1.47 -5.23 10.43
CA SER A 29 2.56 -6.12 10.04
C SER A 29 3.75 -5.36 9.44
N ILE A 30 3.66 -4.04 9.29
CA ILE A 30 4.76 -3.22 8.79
C ILE A 30 5.71 -2.93 9.94
N VAL A 31 6.98 -3.30 9.76
CA VAL A 31 8.02 -3.05 10.76
C VAL A 31 8.72 -1.74 10.42
N PHE A 32 8.71 -0.82 11.38
CA PHE A 32 9.43 0.45 11.29
C PHE A 32 10.69 0.41 12.15
N SER A 33 11.81 0.77 11.55
CA SER A 33 13.05 1.04 12.30
C SER A 33 13.24 2.54 12.45
N GLN A 34 13.54 3.00 13.66
CA GLN A 34 13.96 4.40 13.94
C GLN A 34 15.06 4.86 12.98
N ARG A 35 16.05 4.00 12.71
CA ARG A 35 17.15 4.30 11.77
C ARG A 35 16.66 4.51 10.34
N GLN A 36 15.67 3.75 9.89
CA GLN A 36 15.12 3.91 8.54
C GLN A 36 14.22 5.14 8.44
N LEU A 37 13.35 5.37 9.43
CA LEU A 37 12.55 6.59 9.51
C LEU A 37 13.44 7.83 9.48
N ASP A 38 14.54 7.83 10.24
CA ASP A 38 15.51 8.92 10.27
C ASP A 38 16.15 9.17 8.90
N ARG A 39 16.65 8.10 8.25
CA ARG A 39 17.25 8.20 6.90
C ARG A 39 16.25 8.67 5.84
N LYS A 40 14.98 8.33 5.98
CA LYS A 40 13.92 8.65 5.02
C LYS A 40 13.08 9.85 5.41
N PHE A 41 13.44 10.56 6.49
CA PHE A 41 12.68 11.69 7.02
C PHE A 41 12.56 12.86 6.03
N LYS A 42 13.48 12.96 5.05
CA LYS A 42 13.38 13.92 3.94
C LYS A 42 12.08 13.82 3.13
N HIS A 43 11.40 12.68 3.18
CA HIS A 43 10.11 12.45 2.52
C HIS A 43 8.91 12.65 3.44
N ALA A 44 9.11 12.99 4.72
CA ALA A 44 8.02 13.12 5.68
C ALA A 44 7.00 14.20 5.28
N VAL A 45 7.44 15.23 4.55
CA VAL A 45 6.59 16.26 3.94
C VAL A 45 5.53 15.67 3.00
N ASP A 46 5.88 14.62 2.24
CA ASP A 46 4.97 13.94 1.32
C ASP A 46 3.83 13.24 2.08
N PHE A 47 4.05 12.92 3.36
CA PHE A 47 3.09 12.29 4.26
C PHE A 47 2.46 13.29 5.25
N GLY A 48 2.59 14.60 4.99
CA GLY A 48 1.95 15.66 5.75
C GLY A 48 2.73 16.13 6.99
N VAL A 49 3.98 15.69 7.19
CA VAL A 49 4.84 16.15 8.28
C VAL A 49 5.68 17.32 7.79
N VAL A 50 5.12 18.52 7.87
CA VAL A 50 5.80 19.77 7.50
C VAL A 50 6.52 20.34 8.72
N THR A 51 7.84 20.15 8.80
CA THR A 51 8.64 20.66 9.91
C THR A 51 10.10 20.86 9.48
N THR A 52 10.78 21.80 10.13
CA THR A 52 12.22 22.01 9.99
C THR A 52 13.04 21.24 11.03
N LYS A 53 12.38 20.59 12.00
CA LYS A 53 13.03 19.89 13.13
C LYS A 53 12.86 18.37 13.01
N LYS A 54 13.99 17.65 13.02
CA LYS A 54 14.02 16.19 13.14
C LYS A 54 14.23 15.80 14.61
N ASN A 55 13.21 15.23 15.24
CA ASN A 55 13.27 14.72 16.61
C ASN A 55 12.35 13.48 16.76
N ALA A 56 12.33 12.87 17.94
CA ALA A 56 11.54 11.65 18.18
C ALA A 56 10.04 11.85 17.90
N GLN A 57 9.48 13.03 18.20
CA GLN A 57 8.07 13.32 17.95
C GLN A 57 7.77 13.43 16.46
N THR A 58 8.63 14.08 15.68
CA THR A 58 8.42 14.23 14.24
C THR A 58 8.68 12.92 13.48
N LEU A 59 9.62 12.09 13.94
CA LEU A 59 9.79 10.72 13.44
C LEU A 59 8.55 9.86 13.69
N ARG A 60 7.93 9.97 14.87
CA ARG A 60 6.66 9.30 15.17
C ARG A 60 5.52 9.82 14.29
N ALA A 61 5.46 11.13 14.04
CA ALA A 61 4.49 11.70 13.10
C ALA A 61 4.68 11.16 11.68
N TYR A 62 5.93 10.96 11.25
CA TYR A 62 6.24 10.37 9.95
C TYR A 62 5.78 8.92 9.85
N GLU A 63 6.06 8.12 10.88
CA GLU A 63 5.55 6.75 11.01
C GLU A 63 4.02 6.72 10.91
N LEU A 64 3.32 7.57 11.67
CA LEU A 64 1.86 7.67 11.62
C LEU A 64 1.35 8.10 10.23
N GLY A 65 2.06 8.99 9.54
CA GLY A 65 1.74 9.39 8.17
C GLY A 65 1.83 8.22 7.19
N ILE A 66 2.87 7.38 7.31
CA ILE A 66 3.01 6.16 6.50
C ILE A 66 1.92 5.16 6.88
N MET A 67 1.62 4.96 8.17
CA MET A 67 0.54 4.08 8.61
C MET A 67 -0.82 4.55 8.09
N LYS A 68 -1.10 5.85 8.08
CA LYS A 68 -2.32 6.44 7.52
C LYS A 68 -2.42 6.18 6.03
N HIS A 69 -1.33 6.40 5.28
CA HIS A 69 -1.25 6.04 3.86
C HIS A 69 -1.56 4.56 3.67
N MET A 70 -0.92 3.70 4.45
CA MET A 70 -1.13 2.27 4.38
C MET A 70 -2.53 1.87 4.83
N SER A 71 -3.21 2.57 5.73
CA SER A 71 -4.58 2.24 6.14
C SER A 71 -5.65 2.74 5.16
N ALA A 72 -5.31 3.64 4.25
CA ALA A 72 -6.27 4.20 3.31
C ALA A 72 -6.84 3.12 2.37
N PRO A 73 -8.16 3.12 2.11
CA PRO A 73 -8.80 2.13 1.23
C PRO A 73 -8.35 2.26 -0.23
N GLU A 74 -8.00 3.48 -0.64
CA GLU A 74 -7.48 3.80 -1.98
C GLU A 74 -6.06 3.25 -2.20
N THR A 75 -5.34 2.92 -1.13
CA THR A 75 -3.96 2.43 -1.24
C THR A 75 -3.96 0.97 -1.67
N VAL A 76 -3.37 0.70 -2.83
CA VAL A 76 -3.32 -0.64 -3.44
C VAL A 76 -1.88 -1.11 -3.59
N ARG A 77 -1.67 -2.42 -3.51
CA ARG A 77 -0.37 -3.02 -3.84
C ARG A 77 -0.21 -3.00 -5.36
N LYS A 78 0.76 -2.25 -5.87
CA LYS A 78 1.04 -2.14 -7.30
C LYS A 78 2.54 -2.18 -7.54
N GLY A 79 3.04 -3.26 -8.12
CA GLY A 79 4.43 -3.32 -8.54
C GLY A 79 5.48 -3.57 -7.45
N THR A 80 6.75 -3.43 -7.85
CA THR A 80 7.95 -3.76 -7.06
C THR A 80 8.99 -2.65 -7.16
N TYR A 81 9.93 -2.61 -6.21
CA TYR A 81 11.05 -1.68 -6.22
C TYR A 81 12.31 -2.39 -6.70
N GLY A 82 12.87 -1.93 -7.83
CA GLY A 82 13.96 -2.62 -8.54
C GLY A 82 15.26 -2.78 -7.73
N PHE A 83 15.47 -1.94 -6.72
CA PHE A 83 16.66 -2.03 -5.84
C PHE A 83 16.50 -2.99 -4.67
N VAL A 84 15.29 -3.44 -4.37
CA VAL A 84 15.02 -4.36 -3.27
C VAL A 84 14.22 -5.54 -3.79
N LYS A 85 14.92 -6.67 -3.96
CA LYS A 85 14.31 -7.92 -4.42
C LYS A 85 13.17 -8.33 -3.47
N GLY A 86 12.05 -8.77 -4.04
CA GLY A 86 10.87 -9.19 -3.27
C GLY A 86 10.09 -8.05 -2.60
N SER A 87 10.48 -6.79 -2.84
CA SER A 87 9.75 -5.64 -2.31
C SER A 87 8.38 -5.47 -2.96
N LYS A 88 7.47 -4.88 -2.19
CA LYS A 88 6.10 -4.58 -2.58
C LYS A 88 5.91 -3.07 -2.50
N VAL A 89 5.36 -2.47 -3.55
CA VAL A 89 5.03 -1.05 -3.57
C VAL A 89 3.53 -0.87 -3.33
N TYR A 90 3.18 0.05 -2.45
CA TYR A 90 1.81 0.41 -2.09
C TYR A 90 1.56 1.84 -2.52
N PHE A 91 0.73 1.99 -3.56
CA PHE A 91 0.43 3.25 -4.19
C PHE A 91 -0.96 3.73 -3.84
N ASN A 92 -1.09 5.02 -3.60
CA ASN A 92 -2.37 5.69 -3.42
C ASN A 92 -2.60 6.65 -4.60
N PRO A 93 -3.61 6.42 -5.46
CA PRO A 93 -3.88 7.28 -6.61
C PRO A 93 -4.40 8.66 -6.24
N THR A 94 -5.02 8.83 -5.07
CA THR A 94 -5.54 10.13 -4.60
C THR A 94 -4.42 11.10 -4.26
N THR A 95 -3.37 10.62 -3.59
CA THR A 95 -2.24 11.45 -3.17
C THR A 95 -1.04 11.33 -4.10
N ASN A 96 -1.00 10.31 -4.96
CA ASN A 96 0.18 9.86 -5.71
C ASN A 96 1.36 9.40 -4.83
N ASN A 97 1.13 9.16 -3.54
CA ASN A 97 2.18 8.65 -2.67
C ASN A 97 2.43 7.16 -2.92
N ILE A 98 3.68 6.74 -2.74
CA ILE A 98 4.07 5.34 -2.67
C ILE A 98 4.75 5.02 -1.34
N VAL A 99 4.56 3.79 -0.88
CA VAL A 99 5.29 3.20 0.23
C VAL A 99 5.84 1.85 -0.24
N VAL A 100 7.14 1.66 -0.08
CA VAL A 100 7.85 0.43 -0.40
C VAL A 100 8.10 -0.34 0.88
N VAL A 101 7.70 -1.59 0.87
CA VAL A 101 7.93 -2.54 1.96
C VAL A 101 8.76 -3.70 1.43
N SER A 102 9.73 -4.17 2.21
CA SER A 102 10.54 -5.34 1.88
C SER A 102 9.68 -6.61 1.90
N GLU A 103 10.23 -7.72 1.41
CA GLU A 103 9.56 -9.02 1.49
C GLU A 103 9.22 -9.41 2.94
N ALA A 104 10.09 -9.06 3.88
CA ALA A 104 9.96 -9.30 5.31
C ALA A 104 8.94 -8.37 6.02
N GLY A 105 8.34 -7.42 5.31
CA GLY A 105 7.39 -6.47 5.91
C GLY A 105 8.05 -5.20 6.48
N GLU A 106 9.33 -4.96 6.24
CA GLU A 106 10.00 -3.76 6.74
C GLU A 106 9.79 -2.56 5.83
N PHE A 107 9.57 -1.39 6.42
CA PHE A 107 9.53 -0.14 5.65
C PHE A 107 10.91 0.16 5.03
N VAL A 108 10.94 0.30 3.70
CA VAL A 108 12.16 0.62 2.94
C VAL A 108 12.22 2.11 2.62
N THR A 109 11.17 2.64 2.00
CA THR A 109 11.10 4.04 1.57
C THR A 109 9.66 4.42 1.22
N GLY A 110 9.35 5.71 1.18
CA GLY A 110 8.10 6.22 0.64
C GLY A 110 8.27 7.66 0.22
N PHE A 111 7.53 8.09 -0.79
CA PHE A 111 7.57 9.45 -1.33
C PHE A 111 6.38 9.72 -2.26
N ASN A 112 6.17 10.98 -2.61
CA ASN A 112 5.20 11.38 -3.61
C ASN A 112 5.74 11.17 -5.04
N LEU A 113 5.01 10.44 -5.89
CA LEU A 113 5.29 10.41 -7.32
C LEU A 113 4.71 11.67 -7.97
N LYS A 114 5.59 12.53 -8.47
CA LYS A 114 5.17 13.72 -9.21
C LYS A 114 4.35 13.31 -10.43
N ALA A 115 3.14 13.85 -10.53
CA ALA A 115 2.27 13.67 -11.67
C ALA A 115 2.98 14.07 -12.98
N GLN A 116 2.62 13.41 -14.08
CA GLN A 116 3.15 13.68 -15.42
C GLN A 116 4.67 13.51 -15.59
N THR A 117 5.34 12.84 -14.64
CA THR A 117 6.75 12.46 -14.82
C THR A 117 6.88 11.13 -15.57
N PRO A 118 7.95 10.96 -16.37
CA PRO A 118 8.26 9.66 -16.98
C PRO A 118 8.38 8.54 -15.94
N GLN A 119 8.80 8.84 -14.71
CA GLN A 119 8.90 7.86 -13.63
C GLN A 119 7.52 7.35 -13.20
N LEU A 120 6.52 8.23 -13.05
CA LEU A 120 5.14 7.81 -12.74
C LEU A 120 4.55 7.01 -13.90
N ILE A 121 4.70 7.47 -15.14
CA ILE A 121 4.19 6.77 -16.33
C ILE A 121 4.78 5.36 -16.39
N ASN A 122 6.12 5.25 -16.32
CA ASN A 122 6.82 3.98 -16.32
C ASN A 122 6.39 3.07 -15.16
N TYR A 123 6.17 3.61 -13.96
CA TYR A 123 5.69 2.83 -12.82
C TYR A 123 4.24 2.35 -13.02
N ILE A 124 3.36 3.19 -13.58
CA ILE A 124 1.96 2.84 -13.82
C ILE A 124 1.84 1.78 -14.91
N GLU A 125 2.67 1.85 -15.94
CA GLU A 125 2.70 0.92 -17.08
C GLU A 125 3.44 -0.38 -16.76
N ASN A 126 4.65 -0.30 -16.20
CA ASN A 126 5.52 -1.47 -16.01
C ASN A 126 5.48 -2.05 -14.60
N GLY A 127 4.92 -1.33 -13.62
CA GLY A 127 4.87 -1.77 -12.22
C GLY A 127 6.25 -1.89 -11.57
N VAL A 128 7.29 -1.27 -12.12
CA VAL A 128 8.64 -1.28 -11.55
C VAL A 128 9.08 0.14 -11.23
N LEU A 129 9.37 0.37 -9.95
CA LEU A 129 9.92 1.63 -9.46
C LEU A 129 11.45 1.52 -9.48
N ARG A 130 12.09 2.40 -10.26
CA ARG A 130 13.55 2.54 -10.42
C ARG A 130 13.99 3.95 -10.03
#